data_AF-Q1IC01-F1
#
_entry.id   AF-Q1IC01-F1
#
_cell.length_a   1.000
_cell.length_b   1.000
_cell.length_c   1.000
_cell.angle_alpha   90.00
_cell.angle_beta   90.00
_cell.angle_gamma   90.00
#
_symmetry.space_group_name_H-M   'P 1'
#
loop_
_entity.id
_entity.type
_entity.pdbx_description
1 polymer ?
#
loop_
_entity_poly.entity_id
_entity_poly.type
_entity_poly.pdbx_seq_one_letter_code
_entity_poly.pdbx_strand_id
1 'polypeptide(L)'
;MSQREEYGGRLDEAYWEVNAAASRLISYGCGVSAKHLSDRRLRMQFNRELAYYARRVLDDVYDRKSSAGDALIELRNERDRLKAQSERITLQAIGVVGGTGQIITGAGICYGSLGLLCATLGSPMIAHGGNNIYENARGLYEGRDDVEGPVKKGYREISKSLGYTEREGTLAYLATDATLSLRALLRPVLKADAWRLYKYYSVDKEMAVKQMSGSAVFMEGLTNGATAYQFNEELKK
;
A
#
# COMPACT_ATOMS: atom_id res chain seq x y z
N MET A 1 7.82 -40.60 -37.74
CA MET A 1 6.99 -39.42 -37.45
C MET A 1 7.16 -38.42 -38.57
N SER A 2 6.06 -37.96 -39.14
CA SER A 2 6.06 -36.95 -40.20
C SER A 2 6.32 -35.55 -39.62
N GLN A 3 7.02 -34.67 -40.35
CA GLN A 3 7.18 -33.25 -39.96
C GLN A 3 5.83 -32.57 -39.62
N ARG A 4 4.72 -33.05 -40.20
CA ARG A 4 3.37 -32.54 -39.93
C ARG A 4 2.83 -32.94 -38.55
N GLU A 5 3.20 -34.12 -38.05
CA GLU A 5 2.84 -34.60 -36.70
C GLU A 5 3.68 -33.90 -35.64
N GLU A 6 4.97 -33.70 -35.89
CA GLU A 6 5.88 -32.95 -35.01
C GLU A 6 5.48 -31.47 -34.91
N TYR A 7 5.05 -30.86 -36.02
CA TYR A 7 4.57 -29.48 -36.05
C TYR A 7 3.21 -29.31 -35.35
N GLY A 8 2.30 -30.27 -35.48
CA GLY A 8 1.03 -30.30 -34.76
C GLY A 8 1.23 -30.37 -33.24
N GLY A 9 2.10 -31.27 -32.77
CA GLY A 9 2.41 -31.39 -31.34
C GLY A 9 3.00 -30.14 -30.71
N ARG A 10 3.92 -29.44 -31.42
CA ARG A 10 4.47 -28.15 -30.96
C ARG A 10 3.43 -27.04 -30.87
N LEU A 11 2.44 -27.04 -31.75
CA LEU A 11 1.38 -26.02 -31.77
C LEU A 11 0.39 -26.26 -30.61
N ASP A 12 0.07 -27.51 -30.32
CA ASP A 12 -0.78 -27.91 -29.19
C ASP A 12 -0.13 -27.58 -27.84
N GLU A 13 1.18 -27.82 -27.70
CA GLU A 13 1.97 -27.47 -26.51
C GLU A 13 2.00 -25.95 -26.29
N ALA A 14 2.31 -25.18 -27.33
CA ALA A 14 2.34 -23.72 -27.26
C ALA A 14 0.95 -23.12 -26.94
N TYR A 15 -0.11 -23.66 -27.53
CA TYR A 15 -1.48 -23.25 -27.23
C TYR A 15 -1.88 -23.54 -25.78
N TRP A 16 -1.49 -24.72 -25.26
CA TRP A 16 -1.73 -25.10 -23.88
C TRP A 16 -1.06 -24.14 -22.88
N GLU A 17 0.18 -23.69 -23.15
CA GLU A 17 0.87 -22.72 -22.31
C GLU A 17 0.16 -21.38 -22.25
N VAL A 18 -0.32 -20.88 -23.39
CA VAL A 18 -1.10 -19.63 -23.47
C VAL A 18 -2.41 -19.79 -22.70
N ASN A 19 -3.10 -20.93 -22.84
CA ASN A 19 -4.34 -21.22 -22.11
C ASN A 19 -4.13 -21.25 -20.59
N ALA A 20 -3.02 -21.82 -20.13
CA ALA A 20 -2.63 -21.79 -18.73
C ALA A 20 -2.33 -20.35 -18.27
N ALA A 21 -1.68 -19.52 -19.08
CA ALA A 21 -1.42 -18.11 -18.77
C ALA A 21 -2.71 -17.29 -18.67
N ALA A 22 -3.65 -17.49 -19.60
CA ALA A 22 -4.96 -16.86 -19.61
C ALA A 22 -5.75 -17.21 -18.35
N SER A 23 -5.76 -18.48 -17.97
CA SER A 23 -6.41 -18.97 -16.74
C SER A 23 -5.80 -18.34 -15.47
N ARG A 24 -4.47 -18.17 -15.42
CA ARG A 24 -3.78 -17.48 -14.33
C ARG A 24 -4.14 -16.00 -14.25
N LEU A 25 -4.23 -15.30 -15.39
CA LEU A 25 -4.66 -13.90 -15.45
C LEU A 25 -6.09 -13.74 -14.91
N ILE A 26 -7.03 -14.57 -15.37
CA ILE A 26 -8.42 -14.54 -14.91
C ILE A 26 -8.50 -14.80 -13.40
N SER A 27 -7.81 -15.84 -12.91
CA SER A 27 -7.81 -16.19 -11.48
C SER A 27 -7.24 -15.05 -10.63
N TYR A 28 -6.16 -14.43 -11.09
CA TYR A 28 -5.57 -13.27 -10.42
C TYR A 28 -6.53 -12.09 -10.39
N GLY A 29 -7.16 -11.77 -11.53
CA GLY A 29 -8.16 -10.71 -11.64
C GLY A 29 -9.36 -10.92 -10.71
N CYS A 30 -9.87 -12.15 -10.60
CA CYS A 30 -10.93 -12.49 -9.64
C CYS A 30 -10.52 -12.19 -8.20
N GLY A 31 -9.26 -12.44 -7.83
CA GLY A 31 -8.73 -12.09 -6.51
C GLY A 31 -8.63 -10.58 -6.29
N VAL A 32 -8.09 -9.85 -7.28
CA VAL A 32 -7.99 -8.38 -7.24
C VAL A 32 -9.35 -7.72 -7.13
N SER A 33 -10.33 -8.18 -7.92
CA SER A 33 -11.68 -7.62 -7.94
C SER A 33 -12.44 -7.94 -6.66
N ALA A 34 -12.27 -9.13 -6.08
CA ALA A 34 -12.84 -9.46 -4.77
C ALA A 34 -12.30 -8.58 -3.65
N LYS A 35 -11.03 -8.15 -3.74
CA LYS A 35 -10.37 -7.29 -2.75
C LYS A 35 -10.84 -5.84 -2.83
N HIS A 36 -10.98 -5.29 -4.04
CA HIS A 36 -11.14 -3.84 -4.23
C HIS A 36 -12.52 -3.41 -4.72
N LEU A 37 -13.31 -4.31 -5.31
CA LEU A 37 -14.64 -4.01 -5.85
C LEU A 37 -15.73 -4.62 -4.96
N SER A 38 -16.26 -3.78 -4.07
CA SER A 38 -17.34 -4.16 -3.16
C SER A 38 -18.67 -4.37 -3.91
N ASP A 39 -18.92 -3.57 -4.94
CA ASP A 39 -20.14 -3.68 -5.74
C ASP A 39 -20.11 -4.95 -6.61
N ARG A 40 -21.12 -5.80 -6.42
CA ARG A 40 -21.20 -7.10 -7.10
C ARG A 40 -21.33 -6.97 -8.61
N ARG A 41 -22.01 -5.94 -9.12
CA ARG A 41 -22.22 -5.74 -10.56
C ARG A 41 -20.92 -5.28 -11.22
N LEU A 42 -20.23 -4.30 -10.63
CA LEU A 42 -18.91 -3.85 -11.09
C LEU A 42 -17.89 -4.99 -11.06
N ARG A 43 -17.87 -5.78 -9.97
CA ARG A 43 -16.99 -6.95 -9.88
C ARG A 43 -17.28 -7.98 -10.97
N MET A 44 -18.55 -8.29 -11.22
CA MET A 44 -18.94 -9.22 -12.29
C MET A 44 -18.59 -8.67 -13.68
N GLN A 45 -18.79 -7.37 -13.91
CA GLN A 45 -18.43 -6.71 -15.16
C GLN A 45 -16.93 -6.78 -15.42
N PHE A 46 -16.11 -6.40 -14.44
CA PHE A 46 -14.65 -6.49 -14.52
C PHE A 46 -14.19 -7.93 -14.82
N ASN A 47 -14.68 -8.92 -14.06
CA ASN A 47 -14.28 -10.32 -14.26
C ASN A 47 -14.66 -10.82 -15.67
N ARG A 48 -15.81 -10.38 -16.19
CA ARG A 48 -16.26 -10.71 -17.55
C ARG A 48 -15.39 -10.06 -18.61
N GLU A 49 -15.08 -8.77 -18.47
CA GLU A 49 -14.21 -8.03 -19.41
C GLU A 49 -12.81 -8.63 -19.45
N LEU A 50 -12.23 -8.97 -18.30
CA LEU A 50 -10.94 -9.63 -18.23
C LEU A 50 -10.95 -11.03 -18.85
N ALA A 51 -12.03 -11.80 -18.65
CA ALA A 51 -12.19 -13.10 -19.28
C ALA A 51 -12.33 -12.99 -20.81
N TYR A 52 -13.07 -12.00 -21.33
CA TYR A 52 -13.14 -11.74 -22.76
C TYR A 52 -11.79 -11.32 -23.34
N TYR A 53 -11.07 -10.45 -22.64
CA TYR A 53 -9.71 -10.08 -23.02
C TYR A 53 -8.79 -11.30 -23.14
N ALA A 54 -8.77 -12.17 -22.11
CA ALA A 54 -7.91 -13.34 -22.10
C ALA A 54 -8.29 -14.37 -23.18
N ARG A 55 -9.59 -14.55 -23.44
CA ARG A 55 -10.10 -15.42 -24.52
C ARG A 55 -9.73 -14.89 -25.89
N ARG A 56 -9.88 -13.59 -26.14
CA ARG A 56 -9.46 -12.96 -27.41
C ARG A 56 -7.99 -13.27 -27.72
N VAL A 57 -7.10 -13.15 -26.72
CA VAL A 57 -5.67 -13.47 -26.90
C VAL A 57 -5.45 -14.95 -27.24
N LEU A 58 -6.23 -15.86 -26.66
CA LEU A 58 -6.18 -17.30 -27.01
C LEU A 58 -6.67 -17.57 -28.43
N ASP A 59 -7.79 -16.96 -28.81
CA ASP A 59 -8.38 -17.12 -30.13
C ASP A 59 -7.44 -16.56 -31.22
N ASP A 60 -6.74 -15.46 -30.95
CA ASP A 60 -5.74 -14.90 -31.87
C ASP A 60 -4.57 -15.86 -32.12
N VAL A 61 -4.18 -16.69 -31.15
CA VAL A 61 -3.18 -17.76 -31.35
C VAL A 61 -3.75 -18.91 -32.18
N TYR A 62 -4.98 -19.34 -31.87
CA TYR A 62 -5.67 -20.41 -32.60
C TYR A 62 -5.87 -20.05 -34.09
N ASP A 63 -6.34 -18.83 -34.34
CA ASP A 63 -6.56 -18.27 -35.67
C ASP A 63 -5.25 -17.88 -36.40
N ARG A 64 -4.09 -18.10 -35.78
CA ARG A 64 -2.75 -17.75 -36.29
C ARG A 64 -2.57 -16.26 -36.61
N LYS A 65 -3.29 -15.40 -35.88
CA LYS A 65 -3.17 -13.93 -35.92
C LYS A 65 -2.03 -13.43 -35.02
N SER A 66 -1.67 -14.20 -34.00
CA SER A 66 -0.58 -13.91 -33.06
C SER A 66 0.26 -15.16 -32.79
N SER A 67 1.54 -14.98 -32.47
CA SER A 67 2.40 -16.07 -32.02
C SER A 67 2.11 -16.41 -30.55
N ALA A 68 2.34 -17.66 -30.14
CA ALA A 68 2.20 -18.05 -28.75
C ALA A 68 3.12 -17.25 -27.81
N GLY A 69 4.33 -16.91 -28.26
CA GLY A 69 5.28 -16.10 -27.51
C GLY A 69 4.75 -14.68 -27.26
N ASP A 70 4.22 -14.03 -28.30
CA ASP A 70 3.64 -12.68 -28.18
C ASP A 70 2.41 -12.68 -27.28
N ALA A 71 1.54 -13.69 -27.40
CA ALA A 71 0.38 -13.87 -26.54
C ALA A 71 0.76 -14.07 -25.07
N LEU A 72 1.82 -14.85 -24.77
CA LEU A 72 2.33 -15.02 -23.42
C LEU A 72 2.85 -13.70 -22.83
N ILE A 73 3.53 -12.88 -23.64
CA ILE A 73 4.01 -11.55 -23.24
C ILE A 73 2.83 -10.63 -22.97
N GLU A 74 1.82 -10.60 -23.85
CA GLU A 74 0.61 -9.78 -23.69
C GLU A 74 -0.12 -10.12 -22.38
N LEU A 75 -0.41 -11.41 -22.14
CA LEU A 75 -1.08 -11.86 -20.91
C LEU A 75 -0.26 -11.58 -19.64
N ARG A 76 1.07 -11.74 -19.72
CA ARG A 76 1.98 -11.43 -18.60
C ARG A 76 1.98 -9.93 -18.29
N ASN A 77 2.08 -9.09 -19.32
CA ASN A 77 2.07 -7.64 -19.16
C ASN A 77 0.75 -7.16 -18.54
N GLU A 78 -0.38 -7.72 -18.97
CA GLU A 78 -1.69 -7.37 -18.39
C GLU A 78 -1.79 -7.79 -16.93
N ARG A 79 -1.31 -8.99 -16.58
CA ARG A 79 -1.24 -9.43 -15.19
C ARG A 79 -0.36 -8.49 -14.36
N ASP A 80 0.79 -8.09 -14.88
CA ASP A 80 1.76 -7.26 -14.16
C ASP A 80 1.21 -5.82 -13.98
N ARG A 81 0.45 -5.30 -14.95
CA ARG A 81 -0.33 -4.04 -14.81
C ARG A 81 -1.39 -4.13 -13.73
N LEU A 82 -2.21 -5.18 -13.74
CA LEU A 82 -3.21 -5.41 -12.69
C LEU A 82 -2.57 -5.55 -11.31
N LYS A 83 -1.41 -6.21 -11.23
CA LYS A 83 -0.64 -6.33 -10.00
C LYS A 83 -0.19 -4.97 -9.49
N ALA A 84 0.46 -4.16 -10.33
CA ALA A 84 0.90 -2.82 -9.98
C ALA A 84 -0.26 -1.92 -9.52
N GLN A 85 -1.40 -2.00 -10.23
CA GLN A 85 -2.62 -1.28 -9.83
C GLN A 85 -3.17 -1.74 -8.48
N SER A 86 -3.23 -3.05 -8.25
CA SER A 86 -3.69 -3.63 -6.98
C SER A 86 -2.76 -3.27 -5.81
N GLU A 87 -1.44 -3.29 -6.03
CA GLU A 87 -0.44 -2.87 -5.06
C GLU A 87 -0.59 -1.40 -4.70
N ARG A 88 -0.70 -0.52 -5.72
CA ARG A 88 -0.96 0.91 -5.53
C ARG A 88 -2.21 1.17 -4.69
N ILE A 89 -3.36 0.59 -5.08
CA ILE A 89 -4.62 0.76 -4.35
C ILE A 89 -4.48 0.26 -2.90
N THR A 90 -3.79 -0.86 -2.70
CA THR A 90 -3.55 -1.43 -1.36
C THR A 90 -2.71 -0.49 -0.49
N LEU A 91 -1.57 -0.01 -1.01
CA LEU A 91 -0.67 0.89 -0.29
C LEU A 91 -1.37 2.20 0.05
N GLN A 92 -2.15 2.74 -0.88
CA GLN A 92 -2.91 3.96 -0.63
C GLN A 92 -4.01 3.75 0.41
N ALA A 93 -4.76 2.65 0.36
CA ALA A 93 -5.74 2.32 1.39
C ALA A 93 -5.09 2.20 2.78
N ILE A 94 -3.92 1.55 2.87
CA ILE A 94 -3.12 1.48 4.10
C ILE A 94 -2.71 2.88 4.56
N GLY A 95 -2.27 3.75 3.65
CA GLY A 95 -1.88 5.12 3.97
C GLY A 95 -3.02 5.98 4.52
N VAL A 96 -4.25 5.82 3.99
CA VAL A 96 -5.44 6.52 4.51
C VAL A 96 -5.80 6.03 5.92
N VAL A 97 -5.84 4.71 6.13
CA VAL A 97 -6.18 4.13 7.44
C VAL A 97 -5.09 4.46 8.48
N GLY A 98 -3.82 4.29 8.10
CA GLY A 98 -2.66 4.63 8.92
C GLY A 98 -2.65 6.09 9.31
N GLY A 99 -2.85 7.00 8.35
CA GLY A 99 -2.92 8.44 8.62
C GLY A 99 -4.06 8.81 9.57
N THR A 100 -5.21 8.14 9.47
CA THR A 100 -6.32 8.31 10.42
C THR A 100 -5.92 7.87 11.83
N GLY A 101 -5.25 6.72 11.96
CA GLY A 101 -4.69 6.24 13.22
C GLY A 101 -3.68 7.21 13.83
N GLN A 102 -2.82 7.83 13.00
CA GLN A 102 -1.85 8.83 13.44
C GLN A 102 -2.52 10.11 13.96
N ILE A 103 -3.58 10.59 13.30
CA ILE A 103 -4.37 11.74 13.80
C ILE A 103 -4.99 11.43 15.16
N ILE A 104 -5.68 10.29 15.28
CA ILE A 104 -6.33 9.87 16.54
C ILE A 104 -5.29 9.76 17.65
N THR A 105 -4.17 9.09 17.36
CA THR A 105 -3.07 8.90 18.32
C THR A 105 -2.44 10.24 18.71
N GLY A 106 -2.18 11.13 17.74
CA GLY A 106 -1.60 12.45 17.97
C GLY A 106 -2.51 13.35 18.81
N ALA A 107 -3.82 13.35 18.53
CA ALA A 107 -4.80 14.04 19.36
C ALA A 107 -4.82 13.47 20.79
N GLY A 108 -4.86 12.14 20.92
CA GLY A 108 -4.78 11.46 22.21
C GLY A 108 -3.51 11.81 23.00
N ILE A 109 -2.37 12.00 22.33
CA ILE A 109 -1.13 12.48 22.96
C ILE A 109 -1.30 13.92 23.47
N CYS A 110 -1.85 14.82 22.66
CA CYS A 110 -2.09 16.21 23.06
C CYS A 110 -2.98 16.26 24.32
N TYR A 111 -4.11 15.55 24.32
CA TYR A 111 -5.03 15.55 25.47
C TYR A 111 -4.46 14.81 26.68
N GLY A 112 -3.96 13.58 26.50
CA GLY A 112 -3.47 12.73 27.59
C GLY A 112 -2.21 13.24 28.28
N SER A 113 -1.44 14.12 27.62
CA SER A 113 -0.28 14.80 28.20
C SER A 113 -0.59 16.19 28.75
N LEU A 114 -1.87 16.62 28.77
CA LEU A 114 -2.26 17.99 29.12
C LEU A 114 -1.50 19.04 28.29
N GLY A 115 -1.28 18.76 27.02
CA GLY A 115 -0.57 19.63 26.07
C GLY A 115 0.96 19.52 26.08
N LEU A 116 1.58 18.92 27.10
CA LEU A 116 3.05 18.86 27.24
C LEU A 116 3.76 18.21 26.05
N LEU A 117 3.16 17.20 25.44
CA LEU A 117 3.71 16.49 24.29
C LEU A 117 3.05 16.88 22.97
N CYS A 118 2.18 17.90 22.97
CA CYS A 118 1.43 18.25 21.78
C CYS A 118 2.35 18.80 20.68
N ALA A 119 3.13 19.83 20.95
CA ALA A 119 3.99 20.44 19.93
C ALA A 119 5.09 19.50 19.39
N THR A 120 5.61 18.59 20.21
CA THR A 120 6.79 17.78 19.87
C THR A 120 6.46 16.37 19.36
N LEU A 121 5.24 15.89 19.58
CA LEU A 121 4.83 14.54 19.16
C LEU A 121 3.40 14.51 18.64
N GLY A 122 2.44 15.11 19.35
CA GLY A 122 1.03 15.09 18.97
C GLY A 122 0.74 15.81 17.64
N SER A 123 1.09 17.10 17.53
CA SER A 123 0.90 17.92 16.33
C SER A 123 1.69 17.39 15.13
N PRO A 124 2.97 16.98 15.25
CA PRO A 124 3.67 16.31 14.15
C PRO A 124 2.95 15.05 13.66
N MET A 125 2.47 14.18 14.57
CA MET A 125 1.69 13.00 14.20
C MET A 125 0.39 13.36 13.47
N ILE A 126 -0.33 14.38 13.93
CA ILE A 126 -1.55 14.86 13.26
C ILE A 126 -1.22 15.40 11.86
N ALA A 127 -0.16 16.19 11.72
CA ALA A 127 0.25 16.76 10.44
C ALA A 127 0.67 15.68 9.43
N HIS A 128 1.54 14.74 9.85
CA HIS A 128 1.95 13.61 9.02
C HIS A 128 0.78 12.69 8.66
N GLY A 129 -0.09 12.39 9.63
CA GLY A 129 -1.30 11.60 9.39
C GLY A 129 -2.28 12.26 8.42
N GLY A 130 -2.47 13.58 8.54
CA GLY A 130 -3.26 14.37 7.60
C GLY A 130 -2.65 14.39 6.19
N ASN A 131 -1.32 14.49 6.09
CA ASN A 131 -0.61 14.42 4.81
C ASN A 131 -0.77 13.04 4.16
N ASN A 132 -0.61 11.97 4.94
CA ASN A 132 -0.82 10.59 4.49
C ASN A 132 -2.26 10.38 3.98
N ILE A 133 -3.27 10.87 4.70
CA ILE A 133 -4.65 10.82 4.20
C ILE A 133 -4.79 11.58 2.89
N TYR A 134 -4.27 12.82 2.81
CA TYR A 134 -4.41 13.65 1.62
C TYR A 134 -3.80 13.00 0.38
N GLU A 135 -2.52 12.61 0.46
CA GLU A 135 -1.79 12.02 -0.68
C GLU A 135 -2.45 10.73 -1.16
N ASN A 136 -2.78 9.84 -0.21
CA ASN A 136 -3.28 8.52 -0.56
C ASN A 136 -4.76 8.54 -0.98
N ALA A 137 -5.62 9.35 -0.33
CA ALA A 137 -7.03 9.46 -0.71
C ALA A 137 -7.19 10.15 -2.07
N ARG A 138 -6.43 11.23 -2.31
CA ARG A 138 -6.43 11.91 -3.60
C ARG A 138 -5.83 11.01 -4.69
N GLY A 139 -4.78 10.26 -4.38
CA GLY A 139 -4.19 9.29 -5.29
C GLY A 139 -5.16 8.16 -5.67
N LEU A 140 -5.93 7.63 -4.72
CA LEU A 140 -7.00 6.66 -5.01
C LEU A 140 -8.07 7.26 -5.92
N TYR A 141 -8.49 8.50 -5.65
CA TYR A 141 -9.51 9.19 -6.44
C TYR A 141 -9.05 9.49 -7.87
N GLU A 142 -7.80 9.93 -8.04
CA GLU A 142 -7.24 10.29 -9.35
C GLU A 142 -6.60 9.09 -10.09
N GLY A 143 -6.45 7.95 -9.42
CA GLY A 143 -5.84 6.75 -9.99
C GLY A 143 -4.33 6.80 -10.16
N ARG A 144 -3.63 7.70 -9.45
CA ARG A 144 -2.18 7.96 -9.54
C ARG A 144 -1.50 7.91 -8.18
N ASP A 145 -0.17 7.79 -8.15
CA ASP A 145 0.65 7.62 -6.94
C ASP A 145 1.69 8.73 -6.70
N ASP A 146 1.68 9.76 -7.54
CA ASP A 146 2.58 10.93 -7.49
C ASP A 146 1.96 12.15 -6.78
N VAL A 147 0.86 11.96 -6.05
CA VAL A 147 0.23 13.04 -5.28
C VAL A 147 1.14 13.46 -4.14
N GLU A 148 1.38 14.75 -4.05
CA GLU A 148 2.25 15.33 -3.03
C GLU A 148 1.51 16.32 -2.13
N GLY A 149 1.55 16.05 -0.83
CA GLY A 149 0.92 16.85 0.20
C GLY A 149 1.83 17.93 0.76
N PRO A 150 1.25 18.90 1.50
CA PRO A 150 1.96 20.08 1.98
C PRO A 150 3.09 19.75 2.97
N VAL A 151 2.95 18.71 3.79
CA VAL A 151 3.99 18.35 4.77
C VAL A 151 5.21 17.81 4.05
N LYS A 152 5.04 16.85 3.13
CA LYS A 152 6.14 16.30 2.32
C LYS A 152 6.84 17.39 1.50
N LYS A 153 6.08 18.30 0.88
CA LYS A 153 6.62 19.48 0.19
C LYS A 153 7.50 20.33 1.11
N GLY A 154 7.04 20.59 2.33
CA GLY A 154 7.82 21.32 3.33
C GLY A 154 9.19 20.68 3.61
N TYR A 155 9.24 19.35 3.78
CA TYR A 155 10.51 18.64 3.96
C TYR A 155 11.44 18.76 2.74
N ARG A 156 10.90 18.66 1.53
CA ARG A 156 11.69 18.83 0.29
C ARG A 156 12.24 20.23 0.12
N GLU A 157 11.43 21.26 0.39
CA GLU A 157 11.87 22.65 0.29
C GLU A 157 12.93 22.99 1.36
N ILE A 158 12.78 22.49 2.59
CA ILE A 158 13.81 22.61 3.63
C ILE A 158 15.10 21.91 3.19
N SER A 159 15.00 20.68 2.67
CA SER A 159 16.14 19.91 2.15
C SER A 159 16.91 20.69 1.09
N LYS A 160 16.20 21.26 0.09
CA LYS A 160 16.80 22.12 -0.93
C LYS A 160 17.48 23.35 -0.35
N SER A 161 16.84 24.02 0.61
CA SER A 161 17.39 25.22 1.25
C SER A 161 18.71 24.96 1.98
N LEU A 162 18.93 23.71 2.41
CA LEU A 162 20.15 23.23 3.05
C LEU A 162 21.20 22.69 2.07
N GLY A 163 20.94 22.76 0.75
CA GLY A 163 21.85 22.30 -0.30
C GLY A 163 21.71 20.82 -0.68
N TYR A 164 20.67 20.13 -0.20
CA TYR A 164 20.35 18.74 -0.57
C TYR A 164 19.27 18.69 -1.67
N THR A 165 18.85 17.50 -2.10
CA THR A 165 17.82 17.33 -3.14
C THR A 165 16.43 17.03 -2.55
N GLU A 166 15.42 16.93 -3.41
CA GLU A 166 14.08 16.47 -3.03
C GLU A 166 14.07 15.04 -2.49
N ARG A 167 15.02 14.20 -2.95
CA ARG A 167 15.14 12.82 -2.50
C ARG A 167 15.45 12.77 -1.01
N GLU A 168 16.45 13.52 -0.54
CA GLU A 168 16.78 13.59 0.88
C GLU A 168 15.63 14.15 1.71
N GLY A 169 14.88 15.13 1.19
CA GLY A 169 13.67 15.64 1.85
C GLY A 169 12.58 14.57 1.96
N THR A 170 12.38 13.76 0.92
CA THR A 170 11.41 12.65 0.94
C THR A 170 11.83 11.58 1.94
N LEU A 171 13.12 11.21 1.98
CA LEU A 171 13.66 10.27 2.96
C LEU A 171 13.51 10.80 4.39
N ALA A 172 13.78 12.09 4.61
CA ALA A 172 13.59 12.72 5.92
C ALA A 172 12.12 12.73 6.36
N TYR A 173 11.19 12.98 5.45
CA TYR A 173 9.76 12.88 5.70
C TYR A 173 9.37 11.47 6.16
N LEU A 174 9.71 10.44 5.37
CA LEU A 174 9.40 9.04 5.67
C LEU A 174 10.07 8.54 6.97
N ALA A 175 11.33 8.91 7.20
CA ALA A 175 12.04 8.56 8.42
C ALA A 175 11.43 9.23 9.65
N THR A 176 10.98 10.49 9.51
CA THR A 176 10.32 11.20 10.61
C THR A 176 8.96 10.56 10.91
N ASP A 177 8.17 10.27 9.90
CA ASP A 177 6.87 9.59 10.04
C ASP A 177 7.02 8.26 10.83
N ALA A 178 7.94 7.40 10.40
CA ALA A 178 8.23 6.13 11.09
C ALA A 178 8.72 6.34 12.53
N THR A 179 9.58 7.35 12.77
CA THR A 179 10.09 7.67 14.10
C THR A 179 8.99 8.18 15.02
N LEU A 180 8.09 9.03 14.52
CA LEU A 180 6.96 9.54 15.28
C LEU A 180 6.02 8.41 15.69
N SER A 181 5.69 7.51 14.76
CA SER A 181 4.87 6.32 15.03
C SER A 181 5.53 5.42 16.07
N LEU A 182 6.81 5.07 15.90
CA LEU A 182 7.54 4.24 16.88
C LEU A 182 7.59 4.89 18.26
N ARG A 183 7.88 6.18 18.34
CA ARG A 183 7.88 6.93 19.60
C ARG A 183 6.49 6.98 20.23
N ALA A 184 5.45 7.10 19.42
CA ALA A 184 4.07 7.06 19.90
C ALA A 184 3.72 5.69 20.52
N LEU A 185 4.20 4.58 19.96
CA LEU A 185 3.97 3.23 20.47
C LEU A 185 4.76 2.90 21.74
N LEU A 186 6.02 3.32 21.81
CA LEU A 186 6.92 3.00 22.91
C LEU A 186 6.77 3.93 24.12
N ARG A 187 5.99 5.01 24.00
CA ARG A 187 5.81 5.96 25.10
C ARG A 187 5.14 5.28 26.31
N PRO A 188 5.55 5.62 27.54
CA PRO A 188 4.88 5.15 28.73
C PRO A 188 3.54 5.88 28.92
N VAL A 189 2.46 5.13 29.08
CA VAL A 189 1.10 5.59 29.40
C VAL A 189 0.62 4.96 30.70
N LEU A 190 -0.34 5.59 31.38
CA LEU A 190 -0.92 5.04 32.61
C LEU A 190 -1.70 3.76 32.29
N LYS A 191 -1.52 2.71 33.09
CA LYS A 191 -2.36 1.51 33.00
C LYS A 191 -3.82 1.88 33.24
N ALA A 192 -4.74 1.20 32.56
CA ALA A 192 -6.17 1.48 32.67
C ALA A 192 -6.70 1.27 34.12
N ASP A 193 -6.09 0.37 34.88
CA ASP A 193 -6.42 0.02 36.26
C ASP A 193 -5.46 0.63 37.29
N ALA A 194 -4.61 1.58 36.89
CA ALA A 194 -3.67 2.23 37.80
C ALA A 194 -4.40 3.00 38.91
N TRP A 195 -4.10 2.68 40.18
CA TRP A 195 -4.65 3.39 41.33
C TRP A 195 -3.64 4.43 41.85
N ARG A 196 -4.09 5.66 42.12
CA ARG A 196 -3.27 6.69 42.79
C ARG A 196 -3.61 6.77 44.27
N LEU A 197 -2.57 6.88 45.12
CA LEU A 197 -2.71 7.40 46.48
C LEU A 197 -2.31 8.89 46.57
N TYR A 198 -1.23 9.31 45.88
CA TYR A 198 -0.78 10.72 45.84
C TYR A 198 -0.26 11.17 44.46
N LYS A 199 0.60 10.37 43.81
CA LYS A 199 1.11 10.62 42.44
C LYS A 199 1.32 9.31 41.70
N TYR A 200 1.31 9.36 40.36
CA TYR A 200 1.61 8.19 39.54
C TYR A 200 3.13 7.93 39.50
N TYR A 201 3.51 6.68 39.73
CA TYR A 201 4.89 6.20 39.63
C TYR A 201 5.13 5.42 38.34
N SER A 202 6.39 5.06 38.07
CA SER A 202 6.75 4.26 36.89
C SER A 202 6.08 2.89 36.86
N VAL A 203 5.81 2.30 38.03
CA VAL A 203 5.10 1.01 38.18
C VAL A 203 3.65 1.06 37.70
N ASP A 204 3.04 2.24 37.65
CA ASP A 204 1.67 2.49 37.20
C ASP A 204 1.59 2.71 35.69
N LYS A 205 2.73 2.66 34.99
CA LYS A 205 2.82 2.89 33.55
C LYS A 205 3.18 1.62 32.80
N GLU A 206 2.77 1.59 31.54
CA GLU A 206 3.16 0.59 30.56
C GLU A 206 3.33 1.24 29.18
N MET A 207 3.88 0.53 28.21
CA MET A 207 4.01 1.07 26.84
C MET A 207 2.64 1.19 26.18
N ALA A 208 2.42 2.27 25.42
CA ALA A 208 1.15 2.53 24.73
C ALA A 208 0.70 1.38 23.83
N VAL A 209 1.64 0.67 23.19
CA VAL A 209 1.34 -0.51 22.35
C VAL A 209 0.62 -1.62 23.12
N LYS A 210 0.82 -1.75 24.45
CA LYS A 210 0.14 -2.77 25.26
C LYS A 210 -1.35 -2.50 25.45
N GLN A 211 -1.78 -1.25 25.27
CA GLN A 211 -3.19 -0.84 25.37
C GLN A 211 -3.91 -0.88 24.03
N MET A 212 -3.20 -1.19 22.94
CA MET A 212 -3.80 -1.33 21.62
C MET A 212 -4.47 -2.69 21.46
N SER A 213 -5.56 -2.73 20.69
CA SER A 213 -6.14 -4.00 20.26
C SER A 213 -5.19 -4.73 19.31
N GLY A 214 -5.30 -6.06 19.22
CA GLY A 214 -4.49 -6.85 18.28
C GLY A 214 -4.65 -6.41 16.83
N SER A 215 -5.86 -5.99 16.43
CA SER A 215 -6.11 -5.44 15.08
C SER A 215 -5.42 -4.10 14.85
N ALA A 216 -5.36 -3.23 15.86
CA ALA A 216 -4.66 -1.96 15.77
C ALA A 216 -3.15 -2.17 15.65
N VAL A 217 -2.58 -3.11 16.42
CA VAL A 217 -1.15 -3.49 16.31
C VAL A 217 -0.84 -4.07 14.93
N PHE A 218 -1.71 -4.93 14.38
CA PHE A 218 -1.54 -5.47 13.03
C PHE A 218 -1.58 -4.36 11.96
N MET A 219 -2.55 -3.45 12.05
CA MET A 219 -2.63 -2.32 11.12
C MET A 219 -1.43 -1.39 11.22
N GLU A 220 -0.95 -1.11 12.42
CA GLU A 220 0.28 -0.34 12.64
C GLU A 220 1.50 -1.01 12.00
N GLY A 221 1.59 -2.35 12.10
CA GLY A 221 2.63 -3.13 11.41
C GLY A 221 2.55 -3.01 9.90
N LEU A 222 1.34 -3.05 9.32
CA LEU A 222 1.13 -2.84 7.88
C LEU A 222 1.51 -1.42 7.44
N THR A 223 1.10 -0.40 8.19
CA THR A 223 1.42 1.00 7.89
C THR A 223 2.92 1.25 7.94
N ASN A 224 3.61 0.84 9.01
CA ASN A 224 5.06 1.00 9.11
C ASN A 224 5.81 0.17 8.04
N GLY A 225 5.30 -1.02 7.70
CA GLY A 225 5.83 -1.83 6.59
C GLY A 225 5.69 -1.13 5.23
N ALA A 226 4.56 -0.46 4.98
CA ALA A 226 4.35 0.34 3.78
C ALA A 226 5.30 1.55 3.72
N THR A 227 5.48 2.26 4.85
CA THR A 227 6.46 3.37 4.94
C THR A 227 7.88 2.87 4.67
N ALA A 228 8.28 1.72 5.22
CA ALA A 228 9.59 1.13 4.98
C ALA A 228 9.79 0.70 3.51
N TYR A 229 8.76 0.14 2.88
CA TYR A 229 8.77 -0.17 1.45
C TYR A 229 8.99 1.09 0.61
N GLN A 230 8.22 2.16 0.88
CA GLN A 230 8.37 3.43 0.17
C GLN A 230 9.76 4.04 0.38
N PHE A 231 10.31 3.97 1.59
CA PHE A 231 11.66 4.42 1.89
C PHE A 231 12.71 3.67 1.05
N ASN A 232 12.59 2.35 0.96
CA ASN A 232 13.49 1.52 0.18
C ASN A 232 13.38 1.80 -1.33
N GLU A 233 12.19 2.06 -1.85
CA GLU A 233 12.02 2.48 -3.25
C GLU A 233 12.65 3.84 -3.52
N GLU A 234 12.49 4.80 -2.61
CA GLU A 234 13.12 6.12 -2.72
C GLU A 234 14.65 6.06 -2.61
N LEU A 235 15.20 5.05 -1.90
CA LEU A 235 16.65 4.82 -1.85
C LEU A 235 17.24 4.31 -3.18
N LYS A 236 16.44 3.69 -4.04
CA LYS A 236 16.89 3.11 -5.31
C LYS A 236 16.87 4.10 -6.48
N LYS A 237 16.18 5.24 -6.33
CA LYS A 237 16.13 6.32 -7.32
C LYS A 237 17.44 7.07 -7.39
#